data_AF-A0A8T2U4S8-F1
#
_entry.id   AF-A0A8T2U4S8-F1
#
_cell.length_a   1.000
_cell.length_b   1.000
_cell.length_c   1.000
_cell.angle_alpha   90.00
_cell.angle_beta   90.00
_cell.angle_gamma   90.00
#
_symmetry.space_group_name_H-M   'P 1'
#
loop_
_entity.id
_entity.type
_entity.pdbx_description
1 polymer ?
#
loop_
_entity_poly.entity_id
_entity_poly.type
_entity_poly.pdbx_seq_one_letter_code
_entity_poly.pdbx_strand_id
1 'polypeptide(L)'
;MPASVAHYMNLSKVSQQGVLQKVGAAAATVLKLPYYTYNYLLSSNNPTGPSPLAQNGLLLLLVLVHYRKCSPADEIVHEKFNGKGDVVAVPNESDQSFLNPFSQALELARDTEFDLIDIETDAAANSVARVPFAALYDTLGLCLKDESSVLLLYSLVHGNRAFLEYVLVRTDIDTLLMPVLEMLYDASRKTSKQIYMLLIILLILSQDASFNASIHKLVLPAVPWYKERLLNQTSLGSLMVVILIRTVKYNLSKLRDVYLHTNCLAVLSNMAPHVHRLNAYGAQRLVSLFDMLSRKYMKLADAHGRSADTRLSMENVVEAGDDAPTDLLVYTDFLRIVLEIINAILSYALPRNPEVVYALLHQQELFQPFRNHPRFYELIENLYTVLDFFNARMDAHSNDAEWSVEKVLEIVIANTRSWRGEGMKMFTQLRFTYEEELHPEEFFVPYVWQLVVSNSGINWDLNTITLFPSRIVAEVERVESFSDKTLDIPTTPSTEL
;
A
#
# COMPACT_ATOMS: atom_id res chain seq x y z
N MET A 1 50.82 -17.65 -36.17
CA MET A 1 51.47 -18.76 -36.91
C MET A 1 52.92 -18.82 -36.46
N PRO A 2 53.54 -20.01 -36.26
CA PRO A 2 53.01 -21.38 -36.34
C PRO A 2 53.29 -22.17 -35.02
N ALA A 3 52.89 -23.42 -34.73
CA ALA A 3 52.16 -24.54 -35.35
C ALA A 3 51.56 -25.38 -34.18
N SER A 4 50.31 -25.84 -34.19
CA SER A 4 49.77 -27.05 -34.86
C SER A 4 50.56 -28.34 -34.60
N VAL A 5 50.00 -29.24 -33.75
CA VAL A 5 49.86 -30.67 -34.09
C VAL A 5 48.53 -31.19 -33.52
N ALA A 6 47.62 -31.54 -34.43
CA ALA A 6 46.49 -32.41 -34.16
C ALA A 6 46.92 -33.87 -34.34
N HIS A 7 46.38 -34.78 -33.52
CA HIS A 7 46.18 -36.17 -33.94
C HIS A 7 44.76 -36.61 -33.57
N TYR A 8 44.04 -37.03 -34.61
CA TYR A 8 42.68 -37.57 -34.57
C TYR A 8 42.69 -39.09 -34.30
N MET A 9 41.63 -39.53 -33.62
CA MET A 9 40.93 -40.84 -33.67
C MET A 9 41.69 -42.13 -33.33
N ASN A 10 41.17 -42.90 -32.35
CA ASN A 10 40.13 -43.89 -32.69
C ASN A 10 39.34 -44.46 -31.50
N LEU A 11 38.16 -44.97 -31.88
CA LEU A 11 37.05 -45.48 -31.11
C LEU A 11 37.32 -46.69 -30.18
N SER A 12 36.37 -46.82 -29.24
CA SER A 12 35.76 -48.06 -28.71
C SER A 12 36.41 -48.77 -27.52
N LYS A 13 35.82 -48.53 -26.34
CA LYS A 13 35.44 -49.61 -25.41
C LYS A 13 34.29 -49.15 -24.52
N VAL A 14 33.08 -49.51 -24.94
CA VAL A 14 31.91 -49.63 -24.07
C VAL A 14 32.14 -50.87 -23.21
N SER A 15 32.31 -50.70 -21.89
CA SER A 15 32.03 -51.77 -20.92
C SER A 15 31.80 -51.21 -19.52
N GLN A 16 30.52 -51.15 -19.15
CA GLN A 16 29.98 -51.44 -17.80
C GLN A 16 30.69 -50.83 -16.58
N GLN A 17 30.43 -49.54 -16.33
CA GLN A 17 30.50 -48.92 -15.00
C GLN A 17 29.29 -47.97 -14.89
N GLY A 18 28.38 -48.04 -13.93
CA GLY A 18 28.01 -49.07 -12.98
C GLY A 18 26.57 -48.76 -12.56
N VAL A 19 25.64 -49.69 -12.80
CA VAL A 19 24.24 -49.55 -12.34
C VAL A 19 24.20 -49.43 -10.82
N LEU A 20 25.11 -50.11 -10.11
CA LEU A 20 25.27 -50.03 -8.65
C LEU A 20 25.69 -48.65 -8.14
N GLN A 21 26.45 -47.85 -8.91
CA GLN A 21 26.82 -46.49 -8.51
C GLN A 21 25.66 -45.51 -8.67
N LYS A 22 24.82 -45.69 -9.71
CA LYS A 22 23.58 -44.92 -9.90
C LYS A 22 22.50 -45.29 -8.88
N VAL A 23 22.39 -46.57 -8.51
CA VAL A 23 21.47 -47.04 -7.45
C VAL A 23 21.97 -46.62 -6.06
N GLY A 24 23.28 -46.64 -5.81
CA GLY A 24 23.88 -46.11 -4.57
C GLY A 24 23.71 -44.60 -4.41
N ALA A 25 23.82 -43.83 -5.49
CA ALA A 25 23.53 -42.40 -5.50
C ALA A 25 22.03 -42.11 -5.31
N ALA A 26 21.14 -42.82 -6.01
CA ALA A 26 19.69 -42.65 -5.86
C ALA A 26 19.20 -43.08 -4.46
N ALA A 27 19.69 -44.19 -3.90
CA ALA A 27 19.36 -44.63 -2.55
C ALA A 27 19.94 -43.70 -1.48
N ALA A 28 21.15 -43.16 -1.69
CA ALA A 28 21.70 -42.13 -0.82
C ALA A 28 20.90 -40.82 -0.89
N THR A 29 20.39 -40.43 -2.05
CA THR A 29 19.50 -39.26 -2.18
C THR A 29 18.14 -39.50 -1.51
N VAL A 30 17.55 -40.69 -1.66
CA VAL A 30 16.23 -41.04 -1.08
C VAL A 30 16.28 -41.22 0.44
N LEU A 31 17.38 -41.74 1.01
CA LEU A 31 17.54 -41.92 2.46
C LEU A 31 18.14 -40.69 3.16
N LYS A 32 18.98 -39.91 2.46
CA LYS A 32 19.56 -38.69 3.02
C LYS A 32 18.68 -37.45 2.83
N LEU A 33 17.77 -37.40 1.85
CA LEU A 33 16.79 -36.31 1.77
C LEU A 33 16.00 -36.20 3.08
N PRO A 34 15.33 -37.26 3.57
CA PRO A 34 14.59 -37.20 4.82
C PRO A 34 15.47 -36.73 5.99
N TYR A 35 16.73 -37.18 6.06
CA TYR A 35 17.66 -36.80 7.12
C TYR A 35 18.18 -35.35 7.01
N TYR A 36 18.52 -34.87 5.81
CA TYR A 36 18.94 -33.48 5.58
C TYR A 36 17.78 -32.52 5.69
N THR A 37 16.59 -32.88 5.19
CA THR A 37 15.34 -32.14 5.36
C THR A 37 14.94 -32.10 6.84
N TYR A 38 15.04 -33.21 7.57
CA TYR A 38 14.82 -33.25 9.02
C TYR A 38 15.77 -32.32 9.76
N ASN A 39 17.08 -32.40 9.49
CA ASN A 39 18.06 -31.51 10.12
C ASN A 39 17.88 -30.05 9.71
N TYR A 40 17.53 -29.77 8.45
CA TYR A 40 17.29 -28.41 7.99
C TYR A 40 16.03 -27.79 8.60
N LEU A 41 14.94 -28.56 8.71
CA LEU A 41 13.66 -28.07 9.23
C LEU A 41 13.62 -28.00 10.75
N LEU A 42 14.26 -28.94 11.46
CA LEU A 42 14.13 -29.10 12.92
C LEU A 42 15.39 -28.76 13.72
N SER A 43 16.59 -28.72 13.11
CA SER A 43 17.81 -28.34 13.83
C SER A 43 17.99 -26.82 13.81
N SER A 44 17.28 -26.12 14.70
CA SER A 44 17.54 -24.71 14.97
C SER A 44 18.80 -24.55 15.84
N ASN A 45 19.99 -24.51 15.25
CA ASN A 45 21.20 -24.13 15.99
C ASN A 45 21.28 -22.62 16.31
N ASN A 46 20.28 -21.83 15.90
CA ASN A 46 20.18 -20.40 16.21
C ASN A 46 18.90 -20.12 17.02
N PRO A 47 19.02 -19.76 18.31
CA PRO A 47 17.87 -19.41 19.16
C PRO A 47 17.21 -18.07 18.80
N THR A 48 17.72 -17.35 17.78
CA THR A 48 17.31 -15.98 17.43
C THR A 48 16.92 -15.79 15.96
N GLY A 49 16.89 -16.84 15.14
CA GLY A 49 16.47 -16.78 13.73
C GLY A 49 15.13 -17.47 13.49
N PRO A 50 14.35 -17.08 12.44
CA PRO A 50 13.10 -17.75 12.11
C PRO A 50 13.36 -19.22 11.79
N SER A 51 12.53 -20.13 12.32
CA SER A 51 12.71 -21.56 12.03
C SER A 51 12.44 -21.82 10.54
N PRO A 52 13.30 -22.57 9.84
CA PRO A 52 13.07 -22.90 8.43
C PRO A 52 11.75 -23.63 8.20
N LEU A 53 11.28 -24.39 9.21
CA LEU A 53 9.97 -25.03 9.19
C LEU A 53 8.83 -24.01 9.22
N ALA A 54 8.89 -23.00 10.08
CA ALA A 54 7.86 -21.96 10.14
C ALA A 54 7.82 -21.14 8.83
N GLN A 55 8.99 -20.80 8.28
CA GLN A 55 9.08 -20.05 7.03
C GLN A 55 8.51 -20.84 5.85
N ASN A 56 8.89 -22.11 5.69
CA ASN A 56 8.35 -22.96 4.63
C ASN A 56 6.88 -23.32 4.86
N GLY A 57 6.46 -23.47 6.12
CA GLY A 57 5.06 -23.68 6.49
C GLY A 57 4.19 -22.49 6.09
N LEU A 58 4.67 -21.26 6.30
CA LEU A 58 4.01 -20.04 5.84
C LEU A 58 3.91 -19.99 4.31
N LEU A 59 4.99 -20.27 3.59
CA LEU A 59 4.97 -20.30 2.12
C LEU A 59 3.96 -21.33 1.59
N LEU A 60 3.93 -22.52 2.19
CA LEU A 60 2.96 -23.55 1.85
C LEU A 60 1.53 -23.09 2.15
N LEU A 61 1.29 -22.49 3.32
CA LEU A 61 -0.03 -21.95 3.67
C LEU A 61 -0.50 -20.91 2.65
N LEU A 62 0.38 -19.98 2.25
CA LEU A 62 0.05 -18.97 1.24
C LEU A 62 -0.27 -19.60 -0.12
N VAL A 63 0.51 -20.60 -0.55
CA VAL A 63 0.19 -21.35 -1.78
C VAL A 63 -1.19 -21.99 -1.67
N LEU A 64 -1.47 -22.65 -0.55
CA LEU A 64 -2.73 -23.36 -0.35
C LEU A 64 -3.92 -22.40 -0.25
N VAL A 65 -3.79 -21.24 0.39
CA VAL A 65 -4.86 -20.25 0.56
C VAL A 65 -5.14 -19.50 -0.75
N HIS A 66 -4.11 -19.12 -1.49
CA HIS A 66 -4.27 -18.38 -2.75
C HIS A 66 -4.38 -19.28 -3.99
N TYR A 67 -4.41 -20.60 -3.82
CA TYR A 67 -4.66 -21.51 -4.93
C TYR A 67 -6.12 -21.45 -5.38
N ARG A 68 -6.33 -21.22 -6.68
CA ARG A 68 -7.64 -21.32 -7.32
C ARG A 68 -7.55 -22.32 -8.46
N LYS A 69 -8.51 -23.25 -8.53
CA LYS A 69 -8.61 -24.18 -9.65
C LYS A 69 -9.42 -23.48 -10.76
N CYS A 70 -8.80 -23.17 -11.90
CA CYS A 70 -9.54 -22.62 -13.04
C CYS A 70 -10.68 -23.57 -13.44
N SER A 71 -11.89 -23.03 -13.57
CA SER A 71 -13.03 -23.77 -14.10
C SER A 71 -12.94 -23.80 -15.64
N PRO A 72 -13.32 -24.90 -16.31
CA PRO A 72 -13.52 -24.88 -17.76
C PRO A 72 -14.64 -23.92 -18.21
N ALA A 73 -15.47 -23.41 -17.29
CA ALA A 73 -16.43 -22.34 -17.58
C ALA A 73 -15.75 -20.97 -17.79
N ASP A 74 -14.64 -20.69 -17.11
CA ASP A 74 -13.88 -19.44 -17.24
C ASP A 74 -13.16 -19.35 -18.59
N GLU A 75 -12.72 -20.51 -19.13
CA GLU A 75 -12.16 -20.61 -20.48
C GLU A 75 -13.20 -20.27 -21.57
N ILE A 76 -14.48 -20.65 -21.38
CA ILE A 76 -15.55 -20.39 -22.34
C ILE A 76 -15.93 -18.89 -22.40
N VAL A 77 -15.80 -18.16 -21.27
CA VAL A 77 -16.02 -16.71 -21.24
C VAL A 77 -14.89 -15.98 -21.96
N HIS A 78 -13.64 -16.43 -21.79
CA HIS A 78 -12.48 -15.87 -22.49
C HIS A 78 -12.53 -16.06 -24.01
N GLU A 79 -13.08 -17.17 -24.52
CA GLU A 79 -13.27 -17.36 -25.97
C GLU A 79 -14.43 -16.54 -26.54
N LYS A 80 -15.51 -16.32 -25.78
CA LYS A 80 -16.70 -15.61 -26.27
C LYS A 80 -16.55 -14.09 -26.35
N PHE A 81 -15.67 -13.48 -25.55
CA PHE A 81 -15.42 -12.03 -25.65
C PHE A 81 -14.66 -11.60 -26.92
N ASN A 82 -14.13 -12.55 -27.70
CA ASN A 82 -13.54 -12.29 -29.01
C ASN A 82 -14.54 -12.41 -30.19
N GLY A 83 -15.83 -12.67 -29.92
CA GLY A 83 -16.85 -12.80 -30.96
C GLY A 83 -18.16 -12.12 -30.56
N LYS A 84 -18.61 -11.16 -31.39
CA LYS A 84 -19.93 -10.51 -31.29
C LYS A 84 -21.06 -11.51 -30.98
N GLY A 85 -21.73 -11.36 -29.84
CA GLY A 85 -22.96 -12.09 -29.56
C GLY A 85 -23.43 -11.93 -28.11
N ASP A 86 -24.50 -11.15 -27.95
CA ASP A 86 -25.19 -10.89 -26.69
C ASP A 86 -25.94 -12.15 -26.20
N VAL A 87 -25.56 -12.72 -25.06
CA VAL A 87 -26.36 -13.72 -24.34
C VAL A 87 -26.18 -13.56 -22.83
N VAL A 88 -27.28 -13.20 -22.16
CA VAL A 88 -27.45 -13.16 -20.71
C VAL A 88 -27.22 -14.56 -20.13
N ALA A 89 -26.17 -14.73 -19.32
CA ALA A 89 -25.96 -15.94 -18.53
C ALA A 89 -26.67 -15.82 -17.18
N VAL A 90 -27.60 -16.74 -16.91
CA VAL A 90 -28.20 -16.94 -15.59
C VAL A 90 -27.24 -17.81 -14.76
N PRO A 91 -26.88 -17.45 -13.52
CA PRO A 91 -26.01 -18.30 -12.70
C PRO A 91 -26.82 -19.48 -12.16
N ASN A 92 -26.37 -20.70 -12.43
CA ASN A 92 -26.92 -21.93 -11.86
C ASN A 92 -26.33 -22.17 -10.46
N GLU A 93 -27.14 -22.67 -9.53
CA GLU A 93 -26.83 -22.94 -8.11
C GLU A 93 -25.72 -23.99 -7.84
N SER A 94 -24.91 -24.36 -8.84
CA SER A 94 -23.78 -25.30 -8.71
C SER A 94 -22.42 -24.65 -8.40
N ASP A 95 -22.33 -23.32 -8.34
CA ASP A 95 -21.06 -22.59 -8.13
C ASP A 95 -20.48 -22.73 -6.71
N GLN A 96 -21.20 -23.33 -5.77
CA GLN A 96 -20.73 -23.56 -4.40
C GLN A 96 -19.69 -24.69 -4.26
N SER A 97 -19.46 -25.52 -5.29
CA SER A 97 -18.61 -26.72 -5.18
C SER A 97 -17.10 -26.50 -5.43
N PHE A 98 -16.64 -25.26 -5.61
CA PHE A 98 -15.24 -24.95 -5.97
C PHE A 98 -14.55 -23.98 -5.02
N LEU A 99 -15.06 -23.79 -3.80
CA LEU A 99 -14.41 -22.99 -2.77
C LEU A 99 -13.14 -23.68 -2.27
N ASN A 100 -12.05 -22.92 -2.17
CA ASN A 100 -10.79 -23.43 -1.66
C ASN A 100 -10.92 -23.77 -0.16
N PRO A 101 -10.78 -25.05 0.26
CA PRO A 101 -10.99 -25.44 1.65
C PRO A 101 -9.98 -24.81 2.61
N PHE A 102 -8.78 -24.46 2.14
CA PHE A 102 -7.77 -23.80 2.97
C PHE A 102 -8.08 -22.32 3.19
N SER A 103 -8.58 -21.63 2.16
CA SER A 103 -9.11 -20.26 2.31
C SER A 103 -10.28 -20.25 3.29
N GLN A 104 -11.23 -21.15 3.10
CA GLN A 104 -12.39 -21.26 3.98
C GLN A 104 -12.00 -21.58 5.43
N ALA A 105 -11.01 -22.46 5.65
CA ALA A 105 -10.50 -22.74 6.99
C ALA A 105 -9.84 -21.52 7.64
N LEU A 106 -9.15 -20.68 6.86
CA LEU A 106 -8.56 -19.43 7.33
C LEU A 106 -9.63 -18.39 7.65
N GLU A 107 -10.65 -18.23 6.81
CA GLU A 107 -11.77 -17.30 7.00
C GLU A 107 -12.57 -17.64 8.27
N LEU A 108 -12.77 -18.93 8.54
CA LEU A 108 -13.54 -19.42 9.68
C LEU A 108 -12.72 -19.55 10.97
N ALA A 109 -11.39 -19.42 10.91
CA ALA A 109 -10.53 -19.59 12.09
C ALA A 109 -10.94 -18.65 13.23
N ARG A 110 -10.89 -19.15 14.46
CA ARG A 110 -11.29 -18.41 15.65
C ARG A 110 -10.17 -18.33 16.66
N ASP A 111 -10.27 -17.32 17.51
CA ASP A 111 -9.37 -17.18 18.64
C ASP A 111 -9.48 -18.37 19.61
N THR A 112 -8.38 -18.67 20.28
CA THR A 112 -8.34 -19.74 21.30
C THR A 112 -9.03 -19.34 22.61
N GLU A 113 -9.10 -18.05 22.93
CA GLU A 113 -9.57 -17.57 24.25
C GLU A 113 -11.05 -17.15 24.24
N PHE A 114 -11.59 -16.74 23.09
CA PHE A 114 -12.88 -16.06 23.01
C PHE A 114 -14.14 -16.96 23.09
N ASP A 115 -14.01 -18.28 22.95
CA ASP A 115 -15.15 -19.20 22.74
C ASP A 115 -15.31 -20.29 23.81
N LEU A 116 -14.55 -20.27 24.91
CA LEU A 116 -14.65 -21.31 25.94
C LEU A 116 -16.02 -21.40 26.63
N ILE A 117 -16.94 -20.45 26.37
CA ILE A 117 -18.25 -20.35 27.02
C ILE A 117 -19.38 -21.00 26.20
N ASP A 118 -19.24 -21.18 24.88
CA ASP A 118 -20.31 -21.69 24.00
C ASP A 118 -20.07 -23.13 23.47
N ILE A 119 -18.99 -23.80 23.91
CA ILE A 119 -18.50 -25.06 23.30
C ILE A 119 -19.25 -26.34 23.74
N GLU A 120 -20.14 -26.30 24.75
CA GLU A 120 -20.74 -27.55 25.24
C GLU A 120 -21.86 -28.15 24.36
N THR A 121 -22.27 -27.53 23.24
CA THR A 121 -23.46 -28.00 22.50
C THR A 121 -23.36 -28.29 21.00
N ASP A 122 -22.26 -28.02 20.28
CA ASP A 122 -22.23 -28.28 18.82
C ASP A 122 -21.02 -29.08 18.32
N ALA A 123 -21.29 -30.27 17.76
CA ALA A 123 -20.28 -31.13 17.13
C ALA A 123 -19.60 -30.47 15.91
N ALA A 124 -20.19 -29.43 15.33
CA ALA A 124 -19.62 -28.62 14.26
C ALA A 124 -18.55 -27.61 14.73
N ALA A 125 -18.53 -27.24 16.02
CA ALA A 125 -17.51 -26.34 16.58
C ALA A 125 -16.11 -27.00 16.64
N ASN A 126 -16.04 -28.33 16.60
CA ASN A 126 -14.81 -29.11 16.66
C ASN A 126 -14.01 -29.13 15.34
N SER A 127 -14.56 -28.61 14.22
CA SER A 127 -13.85 -28.55 12.93
C SER A 127 -13.23 -27.18 12.63
N VAL A 128 -13.36 -26.20 13.53
CA VAL A 128 -12.88 -24.84 13.32
C VAL A 128 -11.43 -24.71 13.80
N ALA A 129 -10.55 -24.20 12.95
CA ALA A 129 -9.16 -23.95 13.31
C ALA A 129 -9.09 -22.91 14.45
N ARG A 130 -8.42 -23.27 15.55
CA ARG A 130 -8.22 -22.39 16.71
C ARG A 130 -6.80 -21.84 16.68
N VAL A 131 -6.67 -20.51 16.68
CA VAL A 131 -5.38 -19.82 16.60
C VAL A 131 -5.32 -18.75 17.68
N PRO A 132 -4.25 -18.67 18.50
CA PRO A 132 -4.13 -17.64 19.52
C PRO A 132 -3.89 -16.27 18.84
N PHE A 133 -4.95 -15.46 18.73
CA PHE A 133 -4.89 -14.19 17.99
C PHE A 133 -3.91 -13.21 18.61
N ALA A 134 -3.77 -13.20 19.93
CA ALA A 134 -2.76 -12.38 20.61
C ALA A 134 -1.33 -12.72 20.16
N ALA A 135 -0.94 -13.99 20.23
CA ALA A 135 0.40 -14.42 19.82
C ALA A 135 0.62 -14.24 18.31
N LEU A 136 -0.41 -14.47 17.49
CA LEU A 136 -0.36 -14.23 16.05
C LEU A 136 -0.16 -12.73 15.73
N TYR A 137 -0.90 -11.86 16.41
CA TYR A 137 -0.80 -10.41 16.26
C TYR A 137 0.60 -9.90 16.60
N ASP A 138 1.16 -10.31 17.74
CA ASP A 138 2.51 -9.92 18.16
C ASP A 138 3.57 -10.45 17.18
N THR A 139 3.41 -11.70 16.72
CA THR A 139 4.33 -12.32 15.75
C THR A 139 4.29 -11.60 14.40
N LEU A 140 3.10 -11.26 13.90
CA LEU A 140 2.95 -10.46 12.68
C LEU A 140 3.64 -9.11 12.85
N GLY A 141 3.41 -8.39 13.95
CA GLY A 141 4.08 -7.12 14.25
C GLY A 141 5.62 -7.19 14.13
N LEU A 142 6.22 -8.30 14.58
CA LEU A 142 7.67 -8.51 14.49
C LEU A 142 8.16 -8.89 13.09
N CYS A 143 7.34 -9.61 12.31
CA CYS A 143 7.73 -10.21 11.04
C CYS A 143 7.27 -9.43 9.80
N LEU A 144 6.59 -8.29 9.96
CA LEU A 144 6.02 -7.54 8.84
C LEU A 144 7.04 -7.01 7.83
N LYS A 145 8.34 -6.98 8.15
CA LYS A 145 9.39 -6.66 7.17
C LYS A 145 9.47 -7.68 6.02
N ASP A 146 9.01 -8.90 6.26
CA ASP A 146 9.01 -10.00 5.29
C ASP A 146 7.72 -10.00 4.45
N GLU A 147 7.85 -10.12 3.12
CA GLU A 147 6.71 -10.07 2.18
C GLU A 147 5.67 -11.16 2.45
N SER A 148 6.10 -12.37 2.84
CA SER A 148 5.19 -13.47 3.17
C SER A 148 4.31 -13.15 4.39
N SER A 149 4.85 -12.45 5.39
CA SER A 149 4.10 -12.03 6.58
C SER A 149 3.09 -10.94 6.25
N VAL A 150 3.44 -10.01 5.35
CA VAL A 150 2.52 -8.99 4.84
C VAL A 150 1.34 -9.64 4.10
N LEU A 151 1.60 -10.64 3.27
CA LEU A 151 0.53 -11.39 2.58
C LEU A 151 -0.36 -12.13 3.58
N LEU A 152 0.21 -12.80 4.58
CA LEU A 152 -0.60 -13.45 5.62
C LEU A 152 -1.47 -12.45 6.37
N LEU A 153 -0.90 -11.29 6.74
CA LEU A 153 -1.68 -10.25 7.39
C LEU A 153 -2.85 -9.81 6.50
N TYR A 154 -2.61 -9.57 5.21
CA TYR A 154 -3.67 -9.28 4.26
C TYR A 154 -4.75 -10.38 4.24
N SER A 155 -4.37 -11.65 4.05
CA SER A 155 -5.33 -12.76 3.96
C SER A 155 -6.19 -12.85 5.23
N LEU A 156 -5.61 -12.57 6.40
CA LEU A 156 -6.31 -12.54 7.67
C LEU A 156 -7.25 -11.34 7.81
N VAL A 157 -6.79 -10.11 7.55
CA VAL A 157 -7.64 -8.91 7.72
C VAL A 157 -8.71 -8.77 6.65
N HIS A 158 -8.48 -9.34 5.46
CA HIS A 158 -9.47 -9.37 4.38
C HIS A 158 -10.47 -10.53 4.56
N GLY A 159 -9.98 -11.76 4.75
CA GLY A 159 -10.81 -12.96 4.76
C GLY A 159 -11.36 -13.37 6.12
N ASN A 160 -10.62 -13.13 7.22
CA ASN A 160 -11.04 -13.52 8.55
C ASN A 160 -11.64 -12.33 9.32
N ARG A 161 -12.97 -12.24 9.32
CA ARG A 161 -13.71 -11.19 10.04
C ARG A 161 -13.40 -11.17 11.54
N ALA A 162 -13.22 -12.33 12.17
CA ALA A 162 -12.93 -12.41 13.61
C ALA A 162 -11.58 -11.78 13.94
N PHE A 163 -10.57 -12.05 13.10
CA PHE A 163 -9.25 -11.48 13.26
C PHE A 163 -9.24 -9.98 12.94
N LEU A 164 -9.97 -9.54 11.90
CA LEU A 164 -10.14 -8.11 11.63
C LEU A 164 -10.77 -7.38 12.82
N GLU A 165 -11.89 -7.89 13.36
CA GLU A 165 -12.54 -7.32 14.55
C GLU A 165 -11.58 -7.30 15.75
N TYR A 166 -10.83 -8.38 15.97
CA TYR A 166 -9.79 -8.44 16.99
C TYR A 166 -8.75 -7.33 16.81
N VAL A 167 -8.23 -7.12 15.61
CA VAL A 167 -7.25 -6.06 15.31
C VAL A 167 -7.83 -4.66 15.55
N LEU A 168 -9.08 -4.41 15.12
CA LEU A 168 -9.72 -3.09 15.22
C LEU A 168 -9.99 -2.64 16.67
N VAL A 169 -10.15 -3.58 17.61
CA VAL A 169 -10.39 -3.27 19.04
C VAL A 169 -9.11 -3.16 19.87
N ARG A 170 -7.93 -3.44 19.30
CA ARG A 170 -6.64 -3.33 20.01
C ARG A 170 -6.29 -1.88 20.34
N THR A 171 -5.75 -1.66 21.53
CA THR A 171 -5.27 -0.35 21.98
C THR A 171 -3.81 -0.08 21.58
N ASP A 172 -3.04 -1.12 21.36
CA ASP A 172 -1.62 -1.13 20.97
C ASP A 172 -1.47 -1.38 19.45
N ILE A 173 -2.35 -0.75 18.67
CA ILE A 173 -2.38 -0.91 17.20
C ILE A 173 -1.08 -0.47 16.51
N ASP A 174 -0.23 0.29 17.21
CA ASP A 174 1.11 0.65 16.80
C ASP A 174 2.05 -0.56 16.64
N THR A 175 1.82 -1.67 17.34
CA THR A 175 2.54 -2.93 17.15
C THR A 175 2.47 -3.41 15.69
N LEU A 176 1.32 -3.22 15.03
CA LEU A 176 1.10 -3.57 13.62
C LEU A 176 1.39 -2.38 12.69
N LEU A 177 0.92 -1.18 13.02
CA LEU A 177 1.02 -0.03 12.12
C LEU A 177 2.44 0.53 12.02
N MET A 178 3.27 0.49 13.07
CA MET A 178 4.62 1.03 13.01
C MET A 178 5.50 0.33 11.95
N PRO A 179 5.57 -1.02 11.90
CA PRO A 179 6.25 -1.72 10.82
C PRO A 179 5.69 -1.42 9.43
N VAL A 180 4.36 -1.34 9.28
CA VAL A 180 3.70 -1.00 8.00
C VAL A 180 4.13 0.38 7.51
N LEU A 181 4.09 1.38 8.40
CA LEU A 181 4.47 2.75 8.09
C LEU A 181 5.97 2.90 7.81
N GLU A 182 6.83 2.16 8.51
CA GLU A 182 8.27 2.12 8.26
C GLU A 182 8.58 1.53 6.88
N MET A 183 7.88 0.47 6.46
CA MET A 183 8.06 -0.09 5.12
C MET A 183 7.59 0.83 4.00
N LEU A 184 6.47 1.54 4.20
CA LEU A 184 5.99 2.55 3.26
C LEU A 184 6.93 3.77 3.19
N TYR A 185 7.55 4.13 4.31
CA TYR A 185 8.59 5.15 4.34
C TYR A 185 9.79 4.78 3.46
N ASP A 186 10.18 3.51 3.49
CA ASP A 186 11.24 2.90 2.68
C ASP A 186 10.76 2.34 1.33
N ALA A 187 9.63 2.82 0.80
CA ALA A 187 9.01 2.31 -0.44
C ALA A 187 9.98 2.19 -1.63
N SER A 188 11.02 3.02 -1.72
CA SER A 188 12.03 2.92 -2.78
C SER A 188 12.87 1.63 -2.77
N ARG A 189 12.84 0.88 -1.66
CA ARG A 189 13.55 -0.39 -1.47
C ARG A 189 12.58 -1.59 -1.48
N LYS A 190 11.30 -1.37 -1.76
CA LYS A 190 10.25 -2.38 -1.72
C LYS A 190 9.72 -2.65 -3.12
N THR A 191 9.20 -3.86 -3.34
CA THR A 191 8.55 -4.21 -4.60
C THR A 191 7.19 -3.51 -4.70
N SER A 192 6.71 -3.22 -5.92
CA SER A 192 5.37 -2.62 -6.10
C SER A 192 4.28 -3.49 -5.47
N LYS A 193 4.40 -4.82 -5.57
CA LYS A 193 3.47 -5.79 -4.97
C LYS A 193 3.41 -5.63 -3.45
N GLN A 194 4.56 -5.53 -2.78
CA GLN A 194 4.59 -5.30 -1.34
C GLN A 194 3.97 -3.94 -0.97
N ILE A 195 4.25 -2.88 -1.72
CA ILE A 195 3.64 -1.56 -1.48
C ILE A 195 2.11 -1.63 -1.62
N TYR A 196 1.59 -2.32 -2.64
CA TYR A 196 0.15 -2.54 -2.80
C TYR A 196 -0.46 -3.22 -1.58
N MET A 197 0.13 -4.32 -1.12
CA MET A 197 -0.39 -5.04 0.05
C MET A 197 -0.44 -4.16 1.30
N LEU A 198 0.60 -3.36 1.54
CA LEU A 198 0.64 -2.44 2.68
C LEU A 198 -0.45 -1.37 2.59
N LEU A 199 -0.68 -0.80 1.41
CA LEU A 199 -1.74 0.19 1.21
C LEU A 199 -3.13 -0.41 1.30
N ILE A 200 -3.34 -1.64 0.80
CA ILE A 200 -4.60 -2.38 0.90
C ILE A 200 -4.90 -2.69 2.37
N ILE A 201 -3.92 -3.13 3.16
CA ILE A 201 -4.10 -3.35 4.60
C ILE A 201 -4.52 -2.05 5.30
N LEU A 202 -3.85 -0.92 5.00
CA LEU A 202 -4.25 0.37 5.55
C LEU A 202 -5.65 0.80 5.11
N LEU A 203 -6.03 0.52 3.85
CA LEU A 203 -7.36 0.78 3.34
C LEU A 203 -8.39 -0.04 4.11
N ILE A 204 -8.17 -1.34 4.25
CA ILE A 204 -9.07 -2.25 4.97
C ILE A 204 -9.31 -1.77 6.40
N LEU A 205 -8.25 -1.44 7.14
CA LEU A 205 -8.36 -0.94 8.51
C LEU A 205 -9.05 0.43 8.59
N SER A 206 -8.77 1.32 7.65
CA SER A 206 -9.38 2.65 7.59
C SER A 206 -10.88 2.64 7.27
N GLN A 207 -11.46 1.51 6.86
CA GLN A 207 -12.92 1.42 6.68
C GLN A 207 -13.68 1.61 8.00
N ASP A 208 -13.05 1.31 9.14
CA ASP A 208 -13.65 1.48 10.46
C ASP A 208 -13.42 2.89 11.03
N ALA A 209 -14.53 3.55 11.40
CA ALA A 209 -14.52 4.89 11.98
C ALA A 209 -13.86 4.95 13.37
N SER A 210 -13.97 3.87 14.15
CA SER A 210 -13.40 3.82 15.51
C SER A 210 -11.89 3.72 15.46
N PHE A 211 -11.35 2.91 14.55
CA PHE A 211 -9.93 2.85 14.20
C PHE A 211 -9.41 4.22 13.78
N ASN A 212 -10.07 4.90 12.83
CA ASN A 212 -9.64 6.22 12.39
C ASN A 212 -9.60 7.23 13.55
N ALA A 213 -10.54 7.16 14.50
CA ALA A 213 -10.54 8.04 15.66
C ALA A 213 -9.50 7.65 16.72
N SER A 214 -9.19 6.35 16.90
CA SER A 214 -8.31 5.84 17.95
C SER A 214 -6.84 6.11 17.65
N ILE A 215 -6.40 5.97 16.39
CA ILE A 215 -5.00 6.21 15.98
C ILE A 215 -4.52 7.65 16.24
N HIS A 216 -5.44 8.63 16.25
CA HIS A 216 -5.08 10.01 16.60
C HIS A 216 -4.89 10.24 18.10
N LYS A 217 -5.38 9.34 18.95
CA LYS A 217 -5.20 9.41 20.42
C LYS A 217 -3.93 8.70 20.89
N LEU A 218 -3.39 7.79 20.10
CA LEU A 218 -2.15 7.07 20.40
C LEU A 218 -0.94 7.99 20.13
N VAL A 219 -0.26 8.42 21.19
CA VAL A 219 0.90 9.33 21.12
C VAL A 219 2.19 8.52 21.11
N LEU A 220 2.99 8.72 20.07
CA LEU A 220 4.30 8.13 19.89
C LEU A 220 5.36 9.04 20.54
N PRO A 221 6.21 8.53 21.45
CA PRO A 221 7.27 9.33 22.05
C PRO A 221 8.27 9.86 21.02
N ALA A 222 8.69 8.99 20.09
CA ALA A 222 9.60 9.32 18.99
C ALA A 222 9.43 8.33 17.82
N VAL A 223 9.85 8.75 16.62
CA VAL A 223 9.87 7.92 15.41
C VAL A 223 11.31 7.90 14.85
N PRO A 224 12.18 7.00 15.32
CA PRO A 224 13.63 7.08 15.08
C PRO A 224 14.05 6.81 13.62
N TRP A 225 13.24 6.07 12.86
CA TRP A 225 13.51 5.75 11.46
C TRP A 225 13.15 6.89 10.51
N TYR A 226 12.29 7.84 10.92
CA TYR A 226 11.91 8.99 10.09
C TYR A 226 13.04 10.04 10.08
N LYS A 227 13.54 10.43 8.90
CA LYS A 227 14.78 11.23 8.79
C LYS A 227 14.58 12.69 8.39
N GLU A 228 13.46 13.06 7.78
CA GLU A 228 13.26 14.43 7.29
C GLU A 228 13.01 15.44 8.40
N ARG A 229 12.48 15.00 9.54
CA ARG A 229 12.18 15.86 10.69
C ARG A 229 12.11 15.02 11.97
N LEU A 230 12.53 15.59 13.10
CA LEU A 230 12.29 15.00 14.41
C LEU A 230 10.78 15.02 14.72
N LEU A 231 10.17 13.85 14.82
CA LEU A 231 8.77 13.64 15.17
C LEU A 231 8.67 13.14 16.61
N ASN A 232 8.69 14.08 17.55
CA ASN A 232 8.53 13.79 18.97
C ASN A 232 7.09 14.07 19.40
N GLN A 233 6.52 13.22 20.26
CA GLN A 233 5.16 13.38 20.79
C GLN A 233 4.10 13.55 19.67
N THR A 234 4.28 12.80 18.57
CA THR A 234 3.33 12.82 17.44
C THR A 234 2.28 11.73 17.64
N SER A 235 1.02 11.99 17.28
CA SER A 235 0.06 10.89 17.20
C SER A 235 0.38 9.95 16.03
N LEU A 236 0.04 8.67 16.19
CA LEU A 236 0.14 7.67 15.12
C LEU A 236 -0.67 8.07 13.90
N GLY A 237 -1.88 8.64 14.09
CA GLY A 237 -2.67 9.20 12.99
C GLY A 237 -1.98 10.35 12.25
N SER A 238 -1.24 11.23 12.94
CA SER A 238 -0.45 12.27 12.26
C SER A 238 0.70 11.67 11.45
N LEU A 239 1.38 10.65 11.99
CA LEU A 239 2.44 9.93 11.27
C LEU A 239 1.88 9.23 10.02
N MET A 240 0.74 8.55 10.14
CA MET A 240 0.07 7.87 9.03
C MET A 240 -0.27 8.85 7.89
N VAL A 241 -0.84 10.02 8.19
CA VAL A 241 -1.07 11.08 7.18
C VAL A 241 0.23 11.50 6.50
N VAL A 242 1.30 11.73 7.27
CA VAL A 242 2.61 12.12 6.72
C VAL A 242 3.19 11.06 5.79
N ILE A 243 3.11 9.77 6.17
CA ILE A 243 3.63 8.67 5.38
C ILE A 243 2.80 8.46 4.10
N LEU A 244 1.47 8.50 4.16
CA LEU A 244 0.62 8.40 2.98
C LEU A 244 0.92 9.52 1.97
N ILE A 245 1.06 10.76 2.44
CA ILE A 245 1.41 11.89 1.57
C ILE A 245 2.83 11.74 0.99
N ARG A 246 3.77 11.18 1.77
CA ARG A 246 5.11 10.85 1.27
C ARG A 246 5.05 9.79 0.17
N THR A 247 4.24 8.75 0.34
CA THR A 247 4.04 7.69 -0.66
C THR A 247 3.44 8.27 -1.94
N VAL A 248 2.44 9.15 -1.83
CA VAL A 248 1.90 9.90 -2.98
C VAL A 248 2.97 10.71 -3.69
N LYS A 249 3.81 11.43 -2.95
CA LYS A 249 4.93 12.21 -3.53
C LYS A 249 5.94 11.29 -4.24
N TYR A 250 6.32 10.17 -3.63
CA TYR A 250 7.23 9.19 -4.21
C TYR A 250 6.65 8.66 -5.53
N ASN A 251 5.39 8.21 -5.51
CA ASN A 251 4.66 7.72 -6.67
C ASN A 251 4.66 8.75 -7.81
N LEU A 252 4.29 10.01 -7.52
CA LEU A 252 4.28 11.11 -8.50
C LEU A 252 5.63 11.31 -9.19
N SER A 253 6.72 11.11 -8.44
CA SER A 253 8.09 11.34 -8.92
C SER A 253 8.73 10.15 -9.63
N LYS A 254 8.34 8.91 -9.28
CA LYS A 254 9.04 7.69 -9.72
C LYS A 254 8.13 6.70 -10.46
N LEU A 255 7.02 6.30 -9.85
CA LEU A 255 6.22 5.18 -10.33
C LEU A 255 5.12 5.60 -11.30
N ARG A 256 4.48 6.76 -11.06
CA ARG A 256 3.37 7.32 -11.84
C ARG A 256 2.19 6.36 -11.97
N ASP A 257 1.92 5.64 -10.89
CA ASP A 257 0.90 4.61 -10.82
C ASP A 257 -0.41 5.19 -10.26
N VAL A 258 -1.49 5.10 -11.04
CA VAL A 258 -2.81 5.59 -10.64
C VAL A 258 -3.34 4.83 -9.43
N TYR A 259 -3.12 3.51 -9.35
CA TYR A 259 -3.63 2.65 -8.28
C TYR A 259 -3.05 3.03 -6.92
N LEU A 260 -1.75 3.33 -6.86
CA LEU A 260 -1.09 3.81 -5.63
C LEU A 260 -1.65 5.14 -5.14
N HIS A 261 -1.92 6.07 -6.07
CA HIS A 261 -2.54 7.35 -5.72
C HIS A 261 -3.94 7.14 -5.15
N THR A 262 -4.76 6.35 -5.83
CA THR A 262 -6.14 6.06 -5.42
C THR A 262 -6.18 5.44 -4.02
N ASN A 263 -5.36 4.42 -3.74
CA ASN A 263 -5.33 3.80 -2.41
C ASN A 263 -4.88 4.77 -1.31
N CYS A 264 -3.83 5.57 -1.55
CA CYS A 264 -3.39 6.55 -0.54
C CYS A 264 -4.46 7.61 -0.26
N LEU A 265 -5.13 8.12 -1.30
CA LEU A 265 -6.18 9.12 -1.17
C LEU A 265 -7.44 8.54 -0.53
N ALA A 266 -7.78 7.28 -0.82
CA ALA A 266 -8.89 6.57 -0.19
C ALA A 266 -8.70 6.47 1.33
N VAL A 267 -7.52 6.03 1.78
CA VAL A 267 -7.16 5.96 3.20
C VAL A 267 -7.24 7.34 3.85
N LEU A 268 -6.64 8.37 3.24
CA LEU A 268 -6.68 9.74 3.76
C LEU A 268 -8.12 10.28 3.87
N SER A 269 -8.97 9.92 2.91
CA SER A 269 -10.38 10.32 2.88
C SER A 269 -11.20 9.67 3.98
N ASN A 270 -11.00 8.37 4.21
CA ASN A 270 -11.60 7.67 5.34
C ASN A 270 -11.18 8.27 6.69
N MET A 271 -9.92 8.67 6.84
CA MET A 271 -9.42 9.30 8.05
C MET A 271 -9.96 10.72 8.27
N ALA A 272 -10.25 11.46 7.20
CA ALA A 272 -10.48 12.91 7.22
C ALA A 272 -11.55 13.39 8.24
N PRO A 273 -12.74 12.76 8.35
CA PRO A 273 -13.76 13.18 9.32
C PRO A 273 -13.36 12.94 10.79
N HIS A 274 -12.39 12.06 11.03
CA HIS A 274 -11.99 11.58 12.36
C HIS A 274 -10.68 12.20 12.86
N VAL A 275 -10.03 13.04 12.04
CA VAL A 275 -8.75 13.67 12.38
C VAL A 275 -8.86 14.42 13.71
N HIS A 276 -7.90 14.20 14.60
CA HIS A 276 -7.86 14.85 15.91
C HIS A 276 -6.45 15.31 16.23
N ARG A 277 -6.29 16.61 16.52
CA ARG A 277 -5.02 17.24 16.88
C ARG A 277 -3.89 16.86 15.91
N LEU A 278 -4.13 17.00 14.61
CA LEU A 278 -3.10 16.84 13.60
C LEU A 278 -1.95 17.82 13.92
N ASN A 279 -0.72 17.33 13.97
CA ASN A 279 0.42 18.21 14.26
C ASN A 279 0.67 19.20 13.10
N ALA A 280 1.38 20.30 13.38
CA ALA A 280 1.70 21.34 12.41
C ALA A 280 2.36 20.79 11.13
N TYR A 281 3.21 19.76 11.27
CA TYR A 281 3.87 19.15 10.14
C TYR A 281 2.91 18.38 9.23
N GLY A 282 2.01 17.57 9.79
CA GLY A 282 0.98 16.82 9.08
C GLY A 282 -0.02 17.76 8.39
N ALA A 283 -0.44 18.82 9.09
CA ALA A 283 -1.29 19.86 8.52
C ALA A 283 -0.64 20.54 7.30
N GLN A 284 0.63 20.94 7.41
CA GLN A 284 1.38 21.51 6.29
C GLN A 284 1.54 20.52 5.13
N ARG A 285 1.79 19.23 5.43
CA ARG A 285 1.89 18.19 4.40
C ARG A 285 0.57 18.01 3.65
N LEU A 286 -0.56 18.10 4.34
CA LEU A 286 -1.89 18.02 3.74
C LEU A 286 -2.12 19.14 2.72
N VAL A 287 -1.80 20.39 3.05
CA VAL A 287 -1.90 21.50 2.09
C VAL A 287 -0.89 21.35 0.95
N SER A 288 0.33 20.89 1.27
CA SER A 288 1.36 20.60 0.26
C SER A 288 0.96 19.50 -0.71
N LEU A 289 0.08 18.56 -0.32
CA LEU A 289 -0.43 17.52 -1.21
C LEU A 289 -1.22 18.13 -2.37
N PHE A 290 -2.14 19.06 -2.07
CA PHE A 290 -2.86 19.81 -3.09
C PHE A 290 -1.90 20.56 -4.02
N ASP A 291 -0.93 21.27 -3.45
CA ASP A 291 0.09 22.03 -4.19
C ASP A 291 0.95 21.15 -5.13
N MET A 292 1.34 19.95 -4.69
CA MET A 292 2.09 19.01 -5.54
C MET A 292 1.26 18.51 -6.73
N LEU A 293 0.00 18.15 -6.50
CA LEU A 293 -0.90 17.67 -7.55
C LEU A 293 -1.34 18.82 -8.49
N SER A 294 -1.56 20.02 -7.96
CA SER A 294 -2.02 21.18 -8.73
C SER A 294 -0.96 21.62 -9.73
N ARG A 295 0.32 21.62 -9.34
CA ARG A 295 1.43 21.87 -10.27
C ARG A 295 1.52 20.82 -11.37
N LYS A 296 1.27 19.54 -11.07
CA LYS A 296 1.27 18.48 -12.08
C LYS A 296 0.10 18.65 -13.06
N TYR A 297 -1.09 18.93 -12.53
CA TYR A 297 -2.28 19.26 -13.31
C TYR A 297 -2.03 20.46 -14.23
N MET A 298 -1.49 21.57 -13.72
CA MET A 298 -1.22 22.77 -14.52
C MET A 298 -0.21 22.50 -15.63
N LYS A 299 0.87 21.76 -15.36
CA LYS A 299 1.84 21.34 -16.38
C LYS A 299 1.19 20.51 -17.49
N LEU A 300 0.26 19.62 -17.14
CA LEU A 300 -0.49 18.84 -18.13
C LEU A 300 -1.47 19.74 -18.89
N ALA A 301 -2.21 20.63 -18.23
CA ALA A 301 -3.12 21.55 -18.88
C ALA A 301 -2.41 22.47 -19.89
N ASP A 302 -1.22 22.98 -19.53
CA ASP A 302 -0.37 23.80 -20.39
C ASP A 302 0.10 23.03 -21.63
N ALA A 303 0.53 21.77 -21.45
CA ALA A 303 1.00 20.93 -22.55
C ALA A 303 -0.08 20.64 -23.60
N HIS A 304 -1.36 20.68 -23.21
CA HIS A 304 -2.50 20.45 -24.10
C HIS A 304 -3.08 21.75 -24.69
N GLY A 305 -2.35 22.88 -24.62
CA GLY A 305 -2.71 24.12 -25.29
C GLY A 305 -4.01 24.77 -24.78
N ARG A 306 -4.49 24.40 -23.58
CA ARG A 306 -5.68 25.01 -22.99
C ARG A 306 -5.33 26.41 -22.49
N SER A 307 -5.85 27.43 -23.19
CA SER A 307 -5.82 28.84 -22.77
C SER A 307 -6.40 28.98 -21.35
N ALA A 308 -5.95 29.99 -20.60
CA ALA A 308 -6.37 30.21 -19.20
C ALA A 308 -7.91 30.22 -19.00
N ASP A 309 -8.67 30.74 -19.98
CA ASP A 309 -10.15 30.72 -19.96
C ASP A 309 -10.75 29.32 -20.22
N THR A 310 -10.05 28.46 -20.96
CA THR A 310 -10.40 27.05 -21.22
C THR A 310 -9.96 26.11 -20.07
N ARG A 311 -9.09 26.58 -19.17
CA ARG A 311 -8.69 25.83 -17.94
C ARG A 311 -9.78 25.82 -16.87
N LEU A 312 -10.73 26.75 -16.95
CA LEU A 312 -11.78 27.00 -15.96
C LEU A 312 -13.19 26.77 -16.54
N SER A 313 -13.33 26.44 -17.82
CA SER A 313 -14.61 26.12 -18.46
C SER A 313 -14.62 24.65 -18.89
N MET A 314 -15.08 23.80 -17.99
CA MET A 314 -15.32 22.37 -18.24
C MET A 314 -16.75 22.10 -18.76
N GLU A 315 -17.53 23.11 -19.15
CA GLU A 315 -18.78 22.87 -19.88
C GLU A 315 -18.50 22.22 -21.26
N ASN A 316 -17.33 22.51 -21.85
CA ASN A 316 -16.94 21.95 -23.13
C ASN A 316 -16.21 20.60 -23.06
N VAL A 317 -15.99 19.98 -21.89
CA VAL A 317 -15.35 18.63 -21.83
C VAL A 317 -16.40 17.50 -21.79
N VAL A 318 -17.64 17.81 -21.46
CA VAL A 318 -18.75 16.86 -21.65
C VAL A 318 -19.24 16.87 -23.11
N GLU A 319 -19.05 17.98 -23.83
CA GLU A 319 -19.35 18.09 -25.27
C GLU A 319 -18.13 17.93 -26.21
N ALA A 320 -16.89 18.01 -25.71
CA ALA A 320 -15.72 17.55 -26.47
C ALA A 320 -15.63 16.03 -26.35
N GLY A 321 -16.23 15.35 -27.33
CA GLY A 321 -16.17 13.89 -27.43
C GLY A 321 -14.75 13.35 -27.26
N ASP A 322 -14.64 12.23 -26.54
CA ASP A 322 -13.56 11.22 -26.47
C ASP A 322 -12.07 11.64 -26.36
N ASP A 323 -11.71 12.94 -26.46
CA ASP A 323 -10.34 13.41 -26.69
C ASP A 323 -9.74 14.22 -25.52
N ALA A 324 -10.38 14.26 -24.34
CA ALA A 324 -9.70 14.78 -23.15
C ALA A 324 -8.60 13.79 -22.72
N PRO A 325 -7.33 14.22 -22.58
CA PRO A 325 -6.23 13.33 -22.23
C PRO A 325 -6.52 12.68 -20.88
N THR A 326 -6.55 11.34 -20.84
CA THR A 326 -6.91 10.52 -19.68
C THR A 326 -6.16 10.95 -18.42
N ASP A 327 -4.87 11.29 -18.55
CA ASP A 327 -4.05 11.78 -17.45
C ASP A 327 -4.61 13.05 -16.79
N LEU A 328 -5.08 14.02 -17.58
CA LEU A 328 -5.57 15.28 -17.03
C LEU A 328 -6.86 15.08 -16.24
N LEU A 329 -7.73 14.17 -16.69
CA LEU A 329 -8.94 13.76 -15.96
C LEU A 329 -8.57 13.08 -14.64
N VAL A 330 -7.61 12.15 -14.66
CA VAL A 330 -7.09 11.47 -13.46
C VAL A 330 -6.58 12.49 -12.42
N TYR A 331 -5.76 13.47 -12.82
CA TYR A 331 -5.29 14.50 -11.90
C TYR A 331 -6.39 15.48 -11.45
N THR A 332 -7.42 15.69 -12.27
CA THR A 332 -8.61 16.45 -11.87
C THR A 332 -9.34 15.73 -10.73
N ASP A 333 -9.52 14.42 -10.85
CA ASP A 333 -10.17 13.60 -9.83
C ASP A 333 -9.33 13.53 -8.55
N PHE A 334 -8.00 13.37 -8.66
CA PHE A 334 -7.12 13.44 -7.50
C PHE A 334 -7.19 14.77 -6.76
N LEU A 335 -7.19 15.89 -7.48
CA LEU A 335 -7.34 17.22 -6.86
C LEU A 335 -8.69 17.37 -6.17
N ARG A 336 -9.77 16.88 -6.80
CA ARG A 336 -11.10 16.89 -6.20
C ARG A 336 -11.12 16.10 -4.89
N ILE A 337 -10.58 14.88 -4.86
CA ILE A 337 -10.54 14.05 -3.66
C ILE A 337 -9.74 14.75 -2.54
N VAL A 338 -8.63 15.42 -2.86
CA VAL A 338 -7.86 16.19 -1.86
C VAL A 338 -8.66 17.37 -1.31
N LEU A 339 -9.41 18.08 -2.16
CA LEU A 339 -10.31 19.14 -1.70
C LEU A 339 -11.47 18.59 -0.84
N GLU A 340 -11.99 17.41 -1.16
CA GLU A 340 -13.01 16.71 -0.37
C GLU A 340 -12.44 16.24 0.99
N ILE A 341 -11.18 15.77 1.03
CA ILE A 341 -10.45 15.47 2.28
C ILE A 341 -10.35 16.73 3.17
N ILE A 342 -9.89 17.84 2.60
CA ILE A 342 -9.79 19.11 3.34
C ILE A 342 -11.17 19.54 3.84
N ASN A 343 -12.19 19.50 2.98
CA ASN A 343 -13.57 19.84 3.35
C ASN A 343 -14.14 18.95 4.45
N ALA A 344 -13.84 17.65 4.43
CA ALA A 344 -14.26 16.73 5.49
C ALA A 344 -13.63 17.11 6.84
N ILE A 345 -12.34 17.47 6.86
CA ILE A 345 -11.70 17.96 8.09
C ILE A 345 -12.36 19.28 8.53
N LEU A 346 -12.57 20.22 7.62
CA LEU A 346 -13.17 21.53 7.93
C LEU A 346 -14.62 21.42 8.44
N SER A 347 -15.38 20.45 7.94
CA SER A 347 -16.79 20.25 8.29
C SER A 347 -16.97 19.45 9.58
N TYR A 348 -16.19 18.37 9.77
CA TYR A 348 -16.43 17.40 10.85
C TYR A 348 -15.40 17.48 11.98
N ALA A 349 -14.21 18.02 11.73
CA ALA A 349 -13.07 17.92 12.65
C ALA A 349 -12.39 19.27 12.99
N LEU A 350 -12.77 20.38 12.36
CA LEU A 350 -12.11 21.69 12.51
C LEU A 350 -11.87 22.13 13.96
N PRO A 351 -12.86 22.05 14.88
CA PRO A 351 -12.66 22.53 16.26
C PRO A 351 -11.52 21.84 17.02
N ARG A 352 -11.05 20.69 16.53
CA ARG A 352 -9.98 19.87 17.12
C ARG A 352 -8.66 19.99 16.36
N ASN A 353 -8.61 20.77 15.26
CA ASN A 353 -7.49 20.82 14.33
C ASN A 353 -7.10 22.27 13.96
N PRO A 354 -6.66 23.08 14.94
CA PRO A 354 -6.21 24.46 14.70
C PRO A 354 -5.06 24.56 13.71
N GLU A 355 -4.13 23.59 13.72
CA GLU A 355 -2.97 23.55 12.82
C GLU A 355 -3.37 23.44 11.33
N VAL A 356 -4.50 22.79 11.04
CA VAL A 356 -5.02 22.70 9.66
C VAL A 356 -5.51 24.06 9.20
N VAL A 357 -6.23 24.79 10.05
CA VAL A 357 -6.68 26.16 9.76
C VAL A 357 -5.47 27.08 9.57
N TYR A 358 -4.49 27.00 10.46
CA TYR A 358 -3.25 27.78 10.34
C TYR A 358 -2.52 27.50 9.02
N ALA A 359 -2.36 26.23 8.64
CA ALA A 359 -1.71 25.84 7.39
C ALA A 359 -2.47 26.36 6.15
N LEU A 360 -3.80 26.37 6.18
CA LEU A 360 -4.64 26.91 5.11
C LEU A 360 -4.52 28.44 5.00
N LEU A 361 -4.54 29.16 6.12
CA LEU A 361 -4.36 30.61 6.15
C LEU A 361 -3.00 31.02 5.56
N HIS A 362 -1.94 30.30 5.94
CA HIS A 362 -0.59 30.56 5.45
C HIS A 362 -0.45 30.35 3.92
N GLN A 363 -1.27 29.48 3.31
CA GLN A 363 -1.16 29.13 1.88
C GLN A 363 -2.47 29.38 1.11
N GLN A 364 -3.28 30.36 1.53
CA GLN A 364 -4.61 30.60 0.94
C GLN A 364 -4.58 30.97 -0.55
N GLU A 365 -3.50 31.60 -1.02
CA GLU A 365 -3.30 31.96 -2.44
C GLU A 365 -3.22 30.72 -3.36
N LEU A 366 -2.86 29.56 -2.80
CA LEU A 366 -2.77 28.30 -3.53
C LEU A 366 -4.09 27.90 -4.20
N PHE A 367 -5.21 28.28 -3.59
CA PHE A 367 -6.56 27.91 -4.02
C PHE A 367 -7.18 28.91 -5.00
N GLN A 368 -6.62 30.12 -5.09
CA GLN A 368 -7.16 31.21 -5.90
C GLN A 368 -7.31 30.84 -7.39
N PRO A 369 -6.33 30.16 -8.04
CA PRO A 369 -6.45 29.79 -9.45
C PRO A 369 -7.61 28.83 -9.75
N PHE A 370 -8.19 28.20 -8.74
CA PHE A 370 -9.21 27.16 -8.88
C PHE A 370 -10.62 27.62 -8.51
N ARG A 371 -10.81 28.88 -8.07
CA ARG A 371 -12.12 29.41 -7.63
C ARG A 371 -13.23 29.20 -8.65
N ASN A 372 -12.93 29.42 -9.93
CA ASN A 372 -13.91 29.32 -11.01
C ASN A 372 -13.92 27.93 -11.68
N HIS A 373 -13.18 26.94 -11.15
CA HIS A 373 -13.11 25.63 -11.77
C HIS A 373 -14.40 24.83 -11.52
N PRO A 374 -15.12 24.31 -12.52
CA PRO A 374 -16.49 23.81 -12.35
C PRO A 374 -16.60 22.57 -11.47
N ARG A 375 -15.51 21.78 -11.36
CA ARG A 375 -15.45 20.63 -10.45
C ARG A 375 -14.96 20.96 -9.04
N PHE A 376 -14.42 22.17 -8.81
CA PHE A 376 -13.80 22.53 -7.53
C PHE A 376 -14.53 23.69 -6.83
N TYR A 377 -15.28 24.52 -7.55
CA TYR A 377 -15.81 25.78 -7.04
C TYR A 377 -16.55 25.62 -5.70
N GLU A 378 -17.45 24.64 -5.57
CA GLU A 378 -18.20 24.45 -4.31
C GLU A 378 -17.31 24.07 -3.12
N LEU A 379 -16.27 23.27 -3.37
CA LEU A 379 -15.31 22.83 -2.35
C LEU A 379 -14.39 23.99 -1.95
N ILE A 380 -14.04 24.85 -2.91
CA ILE A 380 -13.20 26.02 -2.72
C ILE A 380 -13.98 27.15 -2.00
N GLU A 381 -15.26 27.34 -2.32
CA GLU A 381 -16.15 28.28 -1.63
C GLU A 381 -16.28 27.97 -0.14
N ASN A 382 -16.45 26.70 0.22
CA ASN A 382 -16.40 26.26 1.62
C ASN A 382 -15.06 26.62 2.29
N LEU A 383 -13.95 26.37 1.60
CA LEU A 383 -12.62 26.68 2.12
C LEU A 383 -12.50 28.19 2.38
N TYR A 384 -12.92 29.05 1.44
CA TYR A 384 -12.90 30.49 1.64
C TYR A 384 -13.88 30.96 2.72
N THR A 385 -15.04 30.33 2.87
CA THR A 385 -15.97 30.62 3.98
C THR A 385 -15.29 30.45 5.34
N VAL A 386 -14.48 29.39 5.50
CA VAL A 386 -13.65 29.19 6.70
C VAL A 386 -12.56 30.26 6.79
N LEU A 387 -11.81 30.49 5.71
CA LEU A 387 -10.71 31.46 5.72
C LEU A 387 -11.20 32.87 6.08
N ASP A 388 -12.30 33.32 5.50
CA ASP A 388 -12.89 34.65 5.74
C ASP A 388 -13.30 34.83 7.20
N PHE A 389 -13.86 33.79 7.82
CA PHE A 389 -14.19 33.79 9.25
C PHE A 389 -12.97 34.04 10.14
N PHE A 390 -11.83 33.42 9.82
CA PHE A 390 -10.59 33.57 10.58
C PHE A 390 -9.83 34.84 10.21
N ASN A 391 -9.78 35.23 8.93
CA ASN A 391 -9.19 36.48 8.46
C ASN A 391 -9.85 37.69 9.12
N ALA A 392 -11.19 37.76 9.14
CA ALA A 392 -11.91 38.85 9.79
C ALA A 392 -11.57 39.01 11.30
N ARG A 393 -11.26 37.89 11.97
CA ARG A 393 -10.85 37.90 13.39
C ARG A 393 -9.39 38.32 13.56
N MET A 394 -8.52 37.97 12.63
CA MET A 394 -7.15 38.46 12.62
C MET A 394 -7.13 39.98 12.36
N ASP A 395 -7.91 40.46 11.40
CA ASP A 395 -8.02 41.89 11.07
C ASP A 395 -8.52 42.72 12.28
N ALA A 396 -9.45 42.18 13.07
CA ALA A 396 -9.91 42.81 14.30
C ALA A 396 -8.80 43.00 15.37
N HIS A 397 -7.71 42.24 15.30
CA HIS A 397 -6.55 42.32 16.21
C HIS A 397 -5.32 43.01 15.57
N SER A 398 -5.47 43.53 14.34
CA SER A 398 -4.38 44.11 13.53
C SER A 398 -3.90 45.48 14.03
N ASN A 399 -4.73 46.18 14.83
CA ASN A 399 -4.44 47.56 15.25
C ASN A 399 -3.35 47.71 16.33
N ASP A 400 -2.86 46.62 16.96
CA ASP A 400 -2.06 46.72 18.19
C ASP A 400 -0.70 45.96 18.23
N ALA A 401 -0.28 45.17 17.22
CA ALA A 401 1.08 44.57 17.28
C ALA A 401 1.64 44.01 15.97
N GLU A 402 2.97 43.80 15.95
CA GLU A 402 3.66 42.92 14.99
C GLU A 402 3.06 41.50 15.00
N TRP A 403 2.98 40.89 13.83
CA TRP A 403 2.46 39.54 13.65
C TRP A 403 3.55 38.49 13.88
N SER A 404 3.38 37.63 14.88
CA SER A 404 4.18 36.41 15.06
C SER A 404 3.35 35.15 14.76
N VAL A 405 4.04 34.04 14.49
CA VAL A 405 3.41 32.72 14.26
C VAL A 405 2.58 32.30 15.48
N GLU A 406 3.12 32.53 16.67
CA GLU A 406 2.49 32.20 17.95
C GLU A 406 1.18 32.99 18.12
N LYS A 407 1.20 34.30 17.84
CA LYS A 407 0.01 35.16 17.95
C LYS A 407 -1.09 34.72 16.99
N VAL A 408 -0.74 34.39 15.75
CA VAL A 408 -1.71 33.89 14.76
C VAL A 408 -2.33 32.57 15.24
N LEU A 409 -1.50 31.63 15.71
CA LEU A 409 -1.97 30.34 16.18
C LEU A 409 -2.85 30.46 17.42
N GLU A 410 -2.53 31.37 18.36
CA GLU A 410 -3.36 31.67 19.52
C GLU A 410 -4.77 32.17 19.11
N ILE A 411 -4.85 33.10 18.15
CA ILE A 411 -6.13 33.58 17.61
C ILE A 411 -6.91 32.43 16.96
N VAL A 412 -6.24 31.59 16.16
CA VAL A 412 -6.87 30.42 15.54
C VAL A 412 -7.40 29.46 16.61
N ILE A 413 -6.60 29.10 17.61
CA ILE A 413 -7.00 28.21 18.71
C ILE A 413 -8.20 28.78 19.47
N ALA A 414 -8.17 30.08 19.80
CA ALA A 414 -9.26 30.75 20.50
C ALA A 414 -10.59 30.68 19.72
N ASN A 415 -10.52 30.78 18.39
CA ASN A 415 -11.72 30.89 17.54
C ASN A 415 -12.19 29.58 16.92
N THR A 416 -11.35 28.55 16.81
CA THR A 416 -11.73 27.21 16.30
C THR A 416 -12.88 26.58 17.07
N ARG A 417 -12.98 26.83 18.38
CA ARG A 417 -14.09 26.34 19.22
C ARG A 417 -15.41 27.06 18.98
N SER A 418 -15.36 28.29 18.47
CA SER A 418 -16.54 29.09 18.15
C SER A 418 -17.09 28.80 16.75
N TRP A 419 -16.30 28.19 15.88
CA TRP A 419 -16.74 27.76 14.56
C TRP A 419 -17.88 26.74 14.66
N ARG A 420 -18.92 26.95 13.85
CA ARG A 420 -20.13 26.10 13.79
C ARG A 420 -20.46 25.63 12.37
N GLY A 421 -19.64 25.96 11.38
CA GLY A 421 -19.91 25.63 9.97
C GLY A 421 -20.94 26.56 9.31
N GLU A 422 -21.14 27.77 9.82
CA GLU A 422 -22.03 28.76 9.21
C GLU A 422 -21.58 29.07 7.78
N GLY A 423 -22.51 29.04 6.83
CA GLY A 423 -22.25 29.27 5.40
C GLY A 423 -21.65 28.08 4.64
N MET A 424 -21.27 26.99 5.30
CA MET A 424 -20.69 25.81 4.64
C MET A 424 -21.75 24.96 3.95
N LYS A 425 -21.49 24.59 2.70
CA LYS A 425 -22.20 23.51 2.01
C LYS A 425 -21.77 22.17 2.59
N MET A 426 -22.73 21.31 2.94
CA MET A 426 -22.42 19.96 3.40
C MET A 426 -22.23 19.02 2.21
N PHE A 427 -21.07 18.38 2.15
CA PHE A 427 -20.78 17.31 1.20
C PHE A 427 -20.94 15.95 1.87
N THR A 428 -21.39 14.97 1.08
CA THR A 428 -21.38 13.57 1.48
C THR A 428 -19.97 13.13 1.85
N GLN A 429 -19.82 12.49 3.00
CA GLN A 429 -18.55 11.89 3.37
C GLN A 429 -18.18 10.81 2.36
N LEU A 430 -16.99 10.93 1.78
CA LEU A 430 -16.41 9.85 1.00
C LEU A 430 -16.09 8.69 1.94
N ARG A 431 -16.54 7.50 1.55
CA ARG A 431 -16.25 6.24 2.25
C ARG A 431 -15.71 5.28 1.22
N PHE A 432 -14.44 4.95 1.35
CA PHE A 432 -13.79 4.00 0.47
C PHE A 432 -13.68 2.67 1.16
N THR A 433 -14.18 1.64 0.47
CA THR A 433 -14.06 0.25 0.87
C THR A 433 -13.07 -0.45 -0.06
N TYR A 434 -12.32 -1.40 0.49
CA TYR A 434 -11.51 -2.25 -0.36
C TYR A 434 -12.43 -3.27 -1.02
N GLU A 435 -12.33 -3.35 -2.35
CA GLU A 435 -13.00 -4.37 -3.15
C GLU A 435 -11.90 -5.15 -3.88
N GLU A 436 -11.89 -6.47 -3.69
CA GLU A 436 -10.98 -7.35 -4.41
C GLU A 436 -11.39 -7.41 -5.89
N GLU A 437 -10.40 -7.41 -6.79
CA GLU A 437 -10.62 -7.52 -8.24
C GLU A 437 -11.32 -8.84 -8.61
N LEU A 438 -11.94 -8.92 -9.78
CA LEU A 438 -12.66 -10.13 -10.23
C LEU A 438 -11.75 -11.37 -10.36
N HIS A 439 -10.50 -11.15 -10.79
CA HIS A 439 -9.49 -12.17 -11.02
C HIS A 439 -8.26 -11.97 -10.11
N PRO A 440 -8.40 -12.10 -8.78
CA PRO A 440 -7.30 -11.83 -7.85
C PRO A 440 -6.15 -12.84 -8.01
N GLU A 441 -6.43 -14.03 -8.55
CA GLU A 441 -5.42 -15.04 -8.86
C GLU A 441 -4.31 -14.54 -9.79
N GLU A 442 -4.60 -13.63 -10.72
CA GLU A 442 -3.60 -13.07 -11.63
C GLU A 442 -2.52 -12.27 -10.90
N PHE A 443 -2.87 -11.69 -9.76
CA PHE A 443 -1.93 -11.01 -8.89
C PHE A 443 -1.31 -11.96 -7.86
N PHE A 444 -2.14 -12.67 -7.09
CA PHE A 444 -1.67 -13.44 -5.93
C PHE A 444 -0.90 -14.70 -6.31
N VAL A 445 -1.30 -15.45 -7.35
CA VAL A 445 -0.65 -16.71 -7.70
C VAL A 445 0.80 -16.46 -8.14
N PRO A 446 1.09 -15.58 -9.12
CA PRO A 446 2.48 -15.27 -9.48
C PRO A 446 3.27 -14.66 -8.32
N TYR A 447 2.62 -13.88 -7.45
CA TYR A 447 3.29 -13.26 -6.31
C TYR A 447 3.73 -14.30 -5.27
N VAL A 448 2.82 -15.17 -4.82
CA VAL A 448 3.12 -16.22 -3.84
C VAL A 448 4.18 -17.17 -4.38
N TRP A 449 4.08 -17.60 -5.63
CA TRP A 449 5.09 -18.48 -6.23
C TRP A 449 6.47 -17.81 -6.37
N GLN A 450 6.52 -16.49 -6.61
CA GLN A 450 7.79 -15.75 -6.60
C GLN A 450 8.46 -15.83 -5.22
N LEU A 451 7.68 -15.74 -4.14
CA LEU A 451 8.18 -15.90 -2.77
C LEU A 451 8.64 -17.33 -2.50
N VAL A 452 7.90 -18.34 -2.99
CA VAL A 452 8.30 -19.76 -2.87
C VAL A 452 9.64 -19.98 -3.56
N VAL A 453 9.80 -19.53 -4.80
CA VAL A 453 11.06 -19.70 -5.54
C VAL A 453 12.22 -19.01 -4.84
N SER A 454 12.00 -17.81 -4.31
CA SER A 454 13.06 -17.02 -3.67
C SER A 454 13.46 -17.57 -2.29
N ASN A 455 12.50 -18.13 -1.53
CA ASN A 455 12.66 -18.36 -0.09
C ASN A 455 12.56 -19.83 0.35
N SER A 456 12.17 -20.76 -0.54
CA SER A 456 12.00 -22.19 -0.17
C SER A 456 13.31 -22.94 0.04
N GLY A 457 14.44 -22.41 -0.43
CA GLY A 457 15.73 -23.11 -0.44
C GLY A 457 15.79 -24.29 -1.45
N ILE A 458 14.77 -24.45 -2.29
CA ILE A 458 14.75 -25.43 -3.39
C ILE A 458 15.38 -24.80 -4.62
N ASN A 459 16.23 -25.55 -5.33
CA ASN A 459 16.83 -25.09 -6.57
C ASN A 459 15.84 -25.29 -7.74
N TRP A 460 15.11 -24.23 -8.09
CA TRP A 460 14.12 -24.23 -9.16
C TRP A 460 14.76 -23.94 -10.53
N ASP A 461 14.41 -24.73 -11.56
CA ASP A 461 14.76 -24.38 -12.94
C ASP A 461 13.72 -23.41 -13.52
N LEU A 462 14.03 -22.11 -13.43
CA LEU A 462 13.17 -21.03 -13.91
C LEU A 462 12.79 -21.14 -15.39
N ASN A 463 13.61 -21.78 -16.22
CA ASN A 463 13.33 -21.92 -17.66
C ASN A 463 12.19 -22.90 -17.94
N THR A 464 11.83 -23.72 -16.95
CA THR A 464 10.75 -24.71 -17.06
C THR A 464 9.43 -24.24 -16.46
N ILE A 465 9.41 -23.06 -15.82
CA ILE A 465 8.24 -22.52 -15.13
C ILE A 465 7.52 -21.54 -16.05
N THR A 466 6.32 -21.90 -16.51
CA THR A 466 5.48 -21.05 -17.39
C THR A 466 4.84 -19.86 -16.67
N LEU A 467 4.73 -19.92 -15.33
CA LEU A 467 4.07 -18.92 -14.51
C LEU A 467 4.81 -17.57 -14.49
N PHE A 468 6.12 -17.58 -14.66
CA PHE A 468 6.91 -16.36 -14.72
C PHE A 468 7.15 -16.01 -16.20
N PRO A 469 6.77 -14.81 -16.68
CA PRO A 469 7.19 -14.38 -18.00
C PRO A 469 8.72 -14.41 -18.04
N SER A 470 9.29 -14.84 -19.17
CA SER A 470 10.72 -15.11 -19.39
C SER A 470 11.59 -13.83 -19.28
N ARG A 471 11.65 -13.21 -18.09
CA ARG A 471 12.22 -11.87 -17.83
C ARG A 471 12.75 -11.70 -16.40
N ILE A 472 13.44 -12.70 -15.86
CA ILE A 472 14.30 -12.48 -14.67
C ILE A 472 15.70 -11.93 -15.09
N VAL A 473 16.04 -11.91 -16.38
CA VAL A 473 17.35 -11.43 -16.88
C VAL A 473 17.46 -9.90 -16.91
N ALA A 474 16.35 -9.15 -17.00
CA ALA A 474 16.40 -7.70 -17.24
C ALA A 474 16.65 -6.84 -15.98
N GLU A 475 16.46 -7.38 -14.77
CA GLU A 475 16.70 -6.63 -13.52
C GLU A 475 18.15 -6.76 -13.03
N VAL A 476 18.85 -7.84 -13.35
CA VAL A 476 20.26 -8.04 -12.97
C VAL A 476 21.18 -7.11 -13.77
N GLU A 477 20.95 -6.94 -15.07
CA GLU A 477 21.75 -6.03 -15.92
C GLU A 477 21.54 -4.53 -15.60
N ARG A 478 20.40 -4.16 -15.01
CA ARG A 478 20.18 -2.78 -14.52
C ARG A 478 20.93 -2.50 -13.23
N VAL A 479 21.28 -3.50 -12.43
CA VAL A 479 22.06 -3.27 -11.21
C VAL A 479 23.55 -3.15 -11.53
N GLU A 480 24.06 -3.90 -12.52
CA GLU A 480 25.47 -3.85 -12.93
C GLU A 480 25.81 -2.60 -13.78
N SER A 481 24.87 -2.07 -14.56
CA SER A 481 25.12 -0.85 -15.37
C SER A 481 25.19 0.45 -14.56
N PHE A 482 24.79 0.44 -13.29
CA PHE A 482 24.89 1.60 -12.38
C PHE A 482 26.12 1.59 -11.47
N SER A 483 26.87 0.47 -11.39
CA SER A 483 28.11 0.42 -10.60
C SER A 483 29.35 0.92 -11.35
N ASP A 484 29.29 1.09 -12.67
CA ASP A 484 30.47 1.35 -13.52
C ASP A 484 30.60 2.80 -14.03
N LYS A 485 29.99 3.76 -13.31
CA LYS A 485 30.27 5.20 -13.52
C LYS A 485 30.87 5.83 -12.27
N THR A 486 32.09 5.42 -11.95
CA THR A 486 33.00 6.24 -11.15
C THR A 486 33.24 7.56 -11.89
N LEU A 487 32.99 8.68 -11.21
CA LEU A 487 33.33 10.02 -11.67
C LEU A 487 34.85 10.11 -11.92
N ASP A 488 35.25 10.29 -13.17
CA ASP A 488 36.54 10.86 -13.51
C ASP A 488 36.57 12.31 -13.05
N ILE A 489 37.26 12.56 -11.94
CA ILE A 489 37.66 13.90 -11.50
C ILE A 489 38.96 14.24 -12.25
N PRO A 490 39.01 15.27 -13.11
CA PRO A 490 40.25 15.68 -13.74
C PRO A 490 41.10 16.42 -12.70
N THR A 491 42.17 15.78 -12.24
CA THR A 491 43.26 16.43 -11.50
C THR A 491 44.05 17.32 -12.46
N THR A 492 43.97 18.64 -12.28
CA THR A 492 44.93 19.58 -12.86
C THR A 492 46.25 19.55 -12.09
N PRO A 493 47.42 19.50 -12.75
CA PRO A 493 48.70 19.58 -12.07
C PRO A 493 49.02 21.03 -11.74
N SER A 494 49.41 21.27 -10.50
CA SER A 494 50.01 22.52 -10.04
C SER A 494 51.51 22.45 -10.30
N THR A 495 52.05 23.42 -11.06
CA THR A 495 53.47 23.83 -10.96
C THR A 495 53.67 25.22 -11.55
N GLU A 496 54.26 26.09 -10.71
CA GLU A 496 55.21 27.17 -11.04
C GLU A 496 54.74 28.36 -11.90
N LEU A 497 54.27 29.43 -11.25
CA LEU A 497 55.01 30.68 -10.91
C LEU A 497 54.06 31.73 -10.33
#